data_AF-A0A938PIZ3-F1
#
_entry.id   AF-A0A938PIZ3-F1
#
_cell.length_a   1.000
_cell.length_b   1.000
_cell.length_c   1.000
_cell.angle_alpha   90.00
_cell.angle_beta   90.00
_cell.angle_gamma   90.00
#
_symmetry.space_group_name_H-M   'P 1'
#
loop_
_entity.id
_entity.type
_entity.pdbx_description
1 polymer ?
#
loop_
_entity_poly.entity_id
_entity_poly.type
_entity_poly.pdbx_seq_one_letter_code
_entity_poly.pdbx_strand_id
1 'polypeptide(L)' 'MQFDRSAGILLHPTSLPGKYGIGDFGNDAFKFVDFLADSGQTLWQVLP' A
#
# COMPACT_ATOMS: atom_id res chain seq x y z
N MET A 1 1.69 -16.08 -16.68
CA MET A 1 2.64 -15.07 -16.17
C MET A 1 3.61 -15.78 -15.26
N GLN A 2 4.90 -15.49 -15.37
CA GLN A 2 5.89 -15.98 -14.42
C GLN A 2 6.26 -14.81 -13.53
N PHE A 3 6.05 -14.96 -12.23
CA PHE A 3 6.37 -13.94 -11.25
C PHE A 3 7.71 -14.28 -10.60
N ASP A 4 8.59 -13.28 -10.50
CA ASP A 4 9.77 -13.39 -9.65
C ASP A 4 9.34 -13.51 -8.18
N ARG A 5 10.20 -14.12 -7.35
CA ARG A 5 9.94 -14.27 -5.91
C ARG A 5 9.74 -12.88 -5.30
N SER A 6 8.53 -12.62 -4.83
CA SER A 6 8.08 -11.33 -4.35
C SER A 6 7.30 -11.48 -3.05
N ALA A 7 7.20 -10.39 -2.30
CA ALA A 7 6.39 -10.27 -1.10
C ALA A 7 5.64 -8.93 -1.12
N GLY A 8 4.54 -8.85 -0.38
CA GLY A 8 3.72 -7.66 -0.36
C GLY A 8 2.69 -7.65 0.76
N ILE A 9 1.95 -6.54 0.82
CA ILE A 9 0.89 -6.31 1.81
C ILE A 9 -0.45 -6.14 1.08
N LEU A 10 -1.49 -6.79 1.63
CA LEU A 10 -2.89 -6.52 1.30
C LEU A 10 -3.41 -5.45 2.27
N LEU A 11 -3.70 -4.26 1.76
CA LEU A 11 -4.27 -3.15 2.52
C LEU A 11 -5.14 -2.31 1.60
N HIS A 12 -6.41 -2.11 1.94
CA HIS A 12 -7.27 -1.25 1.14
C HIS A 12 -6.96 0.24 1.42
N PRO A 13 -6.99 1.14 0.42
CA PRO A 13 -6.69 2.56 0.63
C PRO A 13 -7.56 3.22 1.71
N THR A 14 -8.81 2.78 1.87
CA THR A 14 -9.71 3.33 2.91
C THR A 14 -9.24 3.02 4.34
N SER A 15 -8.36 2.04 4.52
CA SER A 15 -7.74 1.70 5.80
C SER A 15 -6.50 2.53 6.11
N LEU A 16 -6.03 3.37 5.18
CA LEU A 16 -4.94 4.31 5.45
C LEU A 16 -5.39 5.37 6.46
N PRO A 17 -4.46 5.97 7.21
CA PRO A 17 -4.74 7.17 7.98
C PRO A 17 -5.30 8.26 7.06
N GLY A 18 -6.36 8.95 7.49
CA GLY A 18 -6.96 10.02 6.71
C GLY A 18 -7.58 11.09 7.60
N LYS A 19 -7.37 12.35 7.24
CA LYS A 19 -7.81 13.51 8.03
C LYS A 19 -9.34 13.58 8.18
N TYR A 20 -10.08 13.01 7.23
CA TYR A 20 -11.53 13.13 7.13
C TYR A 20 -12.28 11.83 7.45
N GLY A 21 -11.68 10.95 8.25
CA GLY A 21 -12.31 9.72 8.75
C GLY A 21 -12.21 8.51 7.81
N ILE A 22 -11.58 8.66 6.64
CA ILE A 22 -11.29 7.58 5.70
C ILE A 22 -9.93 7.84 5.04
N GLY A 23 -9.18 6.77 4.77
CA GLY A 23 -7.98 6.85 3.95
C GLY A 23 -8.30 7.18 2.48
N ASP A 24 -7.38 7.87 1.83
CA ASP A 24 -7.50 8.32 0.45
C ASP A 24 -6.15 8.19 -0.29
N PHE A 25 -6.10 8.67 -1.53
CA PHE A 25 -4.88 8.71 -2.34
C PHE A 25 -4.03 9.98 -2.09
N GLY A 26 -4.01 10.46 -0.86
CA GLY A 26 -3.21 11.61 -0.42
C GLY A 26 -1.80 11.22 0.05
N ASN A 27 -1.20 12.09 0.88
CA ASN A 27 0.19 11.96 1.32
C ASN A 27 0.47 10.64 2.09
N ASP A 28 -0.51 10.14 2.84
CA ASP A 28 -0.34 8.89 3.60
C ASP A 28 -0.27 7.65 2.69
N ALA A 29 -0.84 7.70 1.47
CA ALA A 29 -0.65 6.65 0.48
C ALA A 29 0.80 6.61 -0.04
N PHE A 30 1.41 7.78 -0.29
CA PHE A 30 2.82 7.85 -0.67
C PHE A 30 3.74 7.34 0.43
N LYS A 31 3.51 7.77 1.68
CA LYS A 31 4.26 7.24 2.84
C LYS A 31 4.13 5.72 2.98
N PHE A 32 2.96 5.16 2.68
CA PHE A 32 2.77 3.71 2.70
C PHE A 32 3.57 3.02 1.60
N VAL A 33 3.63 3.58 0.40
CA VAL A 33 4.47 3.06 -0.69
C VAL A 33 5.95 3.18 -0.35
N ASP A 34 6.39 4.30 0.23
CA ASP A 34 7.78 4.48 0.70
C ASP A 34 8.11 3.41 1.76
N PHE A 35 7.20 3.17 2.71
CA PHE A 35 7.35 2.10 3.69
C PHE A 35 7.46 0.71 3.06
N LEU A 36 6.66 0.41 2.03
CA LEU A 36 6.76 -0.86 1.30
C LEU A 36 8.14 -0.98 0.63
N ALA A 37 8.61 0.07 -0.03
CA ALA A 37 9.90 0.09 -0.69
C ALA A 37 11.06 -0.09 0.31
N ASP A 38 11.05 0.65 1.42
CA ASP A 38 12.04 0.55 2.50
C ASP A 38 12.04 -0.84 3.17
N SER A 39 10.88 -1.50 3.19
CA SER A 39 10.70 -2.85 3.74
C SER A 39 10.96 -3.97 2.72
N GLY A 40 11.38 -3.63 1.50
CA GLY A 40 11.64 -4.59 0.41
C GLY A 40 10.39 -5.29 -0.14
N GLN A 41 9.19 -4.76 0.17
CA GLN A 41 7.93 -5.26 -0.38
C GLN A 41 7.76 -4.74 -1.80
N THR A 42 7.40 -5.62 -2.73
CA THR A 42 7.30 -5.31 -4.16
C THR A 42 5.86 -5.36 -4.69
N LEU A 43 4.90 -5.74 -3.83
CA LEU A 43 3.49 -5.82 -4.17
C LEU A 43 2.64 -5.08 -3.14
N TRP A 44 1.68 -4.31 -3.62
CA TRP A 44 0.57 -3.77 -2.84
C TRP A 44 -0.72 -4.29 -3.45
N GLN A 45 -1.46 -5.12 -2.72
CA GLN A 45 -2.77 -5.61 -3.14
C GLN A 45 -3.87 -4.78 -2.49
N VAL A 46 -4.91 -4.47 -3.25
CA VAL A 46 -6.10 -3.74 -2.81
C VAL A 46 -7.37 -4.54 -3.07
N LEU A 47 -8.44 -4.19 -2.36
CA LEU A 47 -9.80 -4.64 -2.65
C LEU A 47 -10.42 -3.81 -3.80
N PRO A 48 -11.51 -4.28 -4.42
CA PRO A 48 -12.31 -3.49 -5.36
C PRO A 48 -12.90 -2.22 -4.75
#